data_AF-A0A1F2TS35-F1
#
_entry.id   AF-A0A1F2TS35-F1
#
_cell.length_a   1.000
_cell.length_b   1.000
_cell.length_c   1.000
_cell.angle_alpha   90.00
_cell.angle_beta   90.00
_cell.angle_gamma   90.00
#
_symmetry.space_group_name_H-M   'P 1'
#
loop_
_entity.id
_entity.type
_entity.pdbx_description
1 polymer ?
#
loop_
_entity_poly.entity_id
_entity_poly.type
_entity_poly.pdbx_seq_one_letter_code
_entity_poly.pdbx_strand_id
1 'polypeptide(L)'
;MARFRLPSHHPVTEGAMSCTSCHDPHSGDRTSVRSEVERCGSCHQAQRTPKAIVHPPVAEACSTCHTPHGSPNRRLLTMAQPALCIQCHSVADTRHAVGAAARGALGGAVLRRCVACHKAIHGGQMDPHLRY
;
A
#
# COMPACT_ATOMS: atom_id res chain seq x y z
N MET A 1 15.10 -10.24 3.45
CA MET A 1 16.35 -9.50 3.15
C MET A 1 16.02 -8.09 2.68
N ALA A 2 16.83 -7.11 3.09
CA ALA A 2 16.66 -5.72 2.65
C ALA A 2 17.09 -5.54 1.18
N ARG A 3 16.32 -4.76 0.40
CA ARG A 3 16.46 -4.64 -1.06
C ARG A 3 16.58 -3.18 -1.52
N PHE A 4 17.41 -2.38 -0.83
CA PHE A 4 17.56 -0.94 -1.09
C PHE A 4 18.17 -0.60 -2.45
N ARG A 5 18.71 -1.55 -3.20
CA ARG A 5 19.22 -1.33 -4.55
C ARG A 5 18.13 -1.32 -5.63
N LEU A 6 16.88 -1.61 -5.28
CA LEU A 6 15.76 -1.62 -6.23
C LEU A 6 15.27 -0.20 -6.53
N PRO A 7 14.66 0.04 -7.71
CA PRO A 7 14.27 1.39 -8.14
C PRO A 7 13.36 2.16 -7.18
N SER A 8 12.47 1.46 -6.46
CA SER A 8 11.71 2.06 -5.36
C SER A 8 12.26 1.52 -4.05
N HIS A 9 12.83 2.38 -3.22
CA HIS A 9 13.31 2.04 -1.90
C HIS A 9 13.14 3.24 -0.96
N HIS A 10 13.19 2.98 0.35
CA HIS A 10 13.36 4.04 1.33
C HIS A 10 14.82 4.55 1.28
N PRO A 11 15.08 5.84 1.52
CA PRO A 11 16.36 6.50 1.19
C PRO A 11 17.50 6.17 2.18
N VAL A 12 17.75 4.89 2.41
CA VAL A 12 18.83 4.38 3.29
C VAL A 12 20.18 4.51 2.61
N THR A 13 20.26 4.23 1.30
CA THR A 13 21.50 4.32 0.51
C THR A 13 21.94 5.75 0.25
N GLU A 14 20.99 6.68 0.24
CA GLU A 14 21.19 8.11 0.09
C GLU A 14 21.52 8.81 1.42
N GLY A 15 21.54 8.07 2.53
CA GLY A 15 21.91 8.57 3.85
C GLY A 15 20.85 9.43 4.55
N ALA A 16 19.65 9.57 3.98
CA ALA A 16 18.56 10.32 4.62
C ALA A 16 17.90 9.54 5.77
N MET A 17 18.16 8.24 5.87
CA MET A 17 17.73 7.39 6.97
C MET A 17 18.66 6.19 7.18
N SER A 18 18.53 5.52 8.32
CA SER A 18 19.37 4.37 8.67
C SER A 18 18.52 3.15 9.05
N CYS A 19 19.18 2.01 9.24
CA CYS A 19 18.52 0.79 9.73
C CYS A 19 17.82 1.02 11.08
N THR A 20 18.44 1.82 11.95
CA THR A 20 17.94 2.10 13.30
C THR A 20 16.78 3.09 13.33
N SER A 21 16.48 3.75 12.20
CA SER A 21 15.25 4.53 12.05
C SER A 21 14.00 3.66 12.12
N CYS A 22 14.12 2.34 11.91
CA CYS A 22 13.00 1.40 11.94
C CYS A 22 13.24 0.17 12.83
N HIS A 23 14.49 -0.30 12.93
CA HIS A 23 14.84 -1.49 13.71
C HIS A 23 15.50 -1.11 15.03
N ASP A 24 15.24 -1.87 16.08
CA ASP A 24 15.96 -1.75 17.34
C ASP A 24 17.17 -2.72 17.32
N PRO A 25 18.42 -2.24 17.43
CA PRO A 25 19.58 -3.12 17.47
C PRO A 25 19.67 -3.97 18.75
N HIS A 26 18.91 -3.63 19.80
CA HIS A 26 18.90 -4.36 21.08
C HIS A 26 17.78 -5.41 21.18
N SER A 27 16.89 -5.52 20.19
CA SER A 27 15.70 -6.39 20.26
C SER A 27 15.94 -7.88 20.03
N GLY A 28 17.21 -8.34 19.91
CA GLY A 28 17.58 -9.74 19.69
C GLY A 28 17.27 -10.27 18.28
N ASP A 29 16.07 -10.02 17.77
CA ASP A 29 15.54 -10.63 16.54
C ASP A 29 15.50 -9.66 15.35
N ARG A 30 16.16 -8.50 15.47
CA ARG A 30 16.10 -7.40 14.47
C ARG A 30 14.65 -6.96 14.19
N THR A 31 13.74 -7.20 15.12
CA THR A 31 12.36 -6.71 15.10
C THR A 31 12.31 -5.35 15.78
N SER A 32 11.28 -4.55 15.54
CA SER A 32 11.12 -3.31 16.31
C SER A 32 10.18 -3.57 17.47
N VAL A 33 10.46 -2.96 18.62
CA VAL A 33 9.60 -2.98 19.81
C VAL A 33 8.23 -2.33 19.59
N ARG A 34 8.08 -1.54 18.51
CA ARG A 34 6.84 -0.88 18.11
C ARG A 34 6.05 -1.70 17.10
N SER A 35 4.73 -1.55 17.11
CA SER A 35 3.86 -2.09 16.05
C SER A 35 4.26 -1.54 14.68
N GLU A 36 3.89 -2.25 13.61
CA GLU A 36 4.21 -1.81 12.25
C GLU A 36 3.58 -0.44 11.93
N VAL A 37 2.30 -0.27 12.24
CA VAL A 37 1.56 0.98 12.03
C VAL A 37 2.24 2.13 12.78
N GLU A 38 2.65 1.89 14.01
CA GLU A 38 3.34 2.90 14.80
C GLU A 38 4.70 3.23 14.19
N ARG A 39 5.49 2.24 13.78
CA ARG A 39 6.81 2.43 13.17
C ARG A 39 6.74 3.22 11.86
N CYS A 40 5.84 2.85 10.95
CA CYS A 40 5.66 3.58 9.68
C CYS A 40 5.13 4.99 9.93
N GLY A 41 4.22 5.12 10.89
CA GLY A 41 3.57 6.36 11.23
C GLY A 41 4.45 7.43 11.89
N SER A 42 5.63 7.07 12.40
CA SER A 42 6.57 8.06 12.98
C SER A 42 7.02 9.10 11.95
N CYS A 43 7.13 8.67 10.68
CA CYS A 43 7.43 9.53 9.54
C CYS A 43 6.19 9.76 8.66
N HIS A 44 5.37 8.74 8.42
CA HIS A 44 4.14 8.85 7.62
C HIS A 44 2.93 9.30 8.45
N GLN A 45 3.04 10.49 9.05
CA GLN A 45 2.10 11.00 10.04
C GLN A 45 0.65 11.07 9.53
N ALA A 46 0.44 11.35 8.25
CA ALA A 46 -0.89 11.37 7.63
C ALA A 46 -1.62 10.01 7.69
N GLN A 47 -0.90 8.90 7.89
CA GLN A 47 -1.50 7.57 8.07
C GLN A 47 -1.69 7.20 9.55
N ARG A 48 -1.14 7.98 10.49
CA ARG A 48 -1.48 7.84 11.93
C ARG A 48 -2.77 8.54 12.30
N THR A 49 -3.12 9.61 11.59
CA THR A 49 -4.32 10.39 11.90
C THR A 49 -5.56 9.49 11.75
N PRO A 50 -6.41 9.39 12.79
CA PRO A 50 -7.67 8.65 12.68
C PRO A 50 -8.49 9.16 11.51
N LYS A 51 -9.03 8.23 10.70
CA LYS A 51 -9.88 8.54 9.56
C LYS A 51 -11.27 7.98 9.81
N ALA A 52 -12.28 8.68 9.31
CA ALA A 52 -13.68 8.23 9.42
C ALA A 52 -13.89 6.87 8.75
N ILE A 53 -13.17 6.62 7.65
CA ILE A 53 -13.14 5.35 6.94
C ILE A 53 -11.67 5.00 6.69
N VAL A 54 -11.28 3.77 7.04
CA VAL A 54 -9.93 3.23 6.83
C VAL A 54 -10.05 1.99 5.96
N HIS A 55 -9.18 1.87 4.96
CA HIS A 55 -9.05 0.64 4.18
C HIS A 55 -8.47 -0.45 5.11
N PRO A 56 -9.18 -1.57 5.38
CA PRO A 56 -8.88 -2.44 6.53
C PRO A 56 -7.40 -2.88 6.64
N PRO A 57 -6.73 -3.33 5.56
CA PRO A 57 -5.30 -3.68 5.60
C PRO A 57 -4.37 -2.58 6.13
N VAL A 58 -4.75 -1.31 6.03
CA VAL A 58 -3.93 -0.17 6.46
C VAL A 58 -3.91 -0.04 7.98
N ALA A 59 -4.98 -0.44 8.66
CA ALA A 59 -5.04 -0.45 10.11
C ALA A 59 -4.25 -1.61 10.73
N GLU A 60 -3.99 -2.66 9.96
CA GLU A 60 -3.36 -3.89 10.43
C GLU A 60 -1.87 -3.94 10.10
N ALA A 61 -1.53 -3.89 8.81
CA ALA A 61 -0.16 -4.09 8.34
C ALA A 61 0.08 -3.34 7.02
N CYS A 62 0.88 -2.28 7.06
CA CYS A 62 1.31 -1.53 5.88
C CYS A 62 2.01 -2.45 4.86
N SER A 63 2.67 -3.50 5.34
CA SER A 63 3.44 -4.49 4.62
C SER A 63 2.60 -5.41 3.73
N THR A 64 1.28 -5.43 3.94
CA THR A 64 0.33 -6.12 3.04
C THR A 64 0.48 -5.61 1.61
N CYS A 65 0.65 -4.30 1.45
CA CYS A 65 0.76 -3.64 0.15
C CYS A 65 2.18 -3.14 -0.14
N HIS A 66 2.99 -2.87 0.89
CA HIS A 66 4.30 -2.25 0.75
C HIS A 66 5.47 -3.15 1.18
N THR A 67 6.59 -3.08 0.48
CA THR A 67 7.86 -3.68 0.90
C THR A 67 8.73 -2.61 1.54
N PRO A 68 8.99 -2.62 2.86
CA PRO A 68 9.66 -1.50 3.53
C PRO A 68 11.12 -1.30 3.09
N HIS A 69 11.78 -2.30 2.51
CA HIS A 69 13.19 -2.20 2.11
C HIS A 69 13.42 -1.94 0.63
N GLY A 70 12.43 -2.18 -0.23
CA GLY A 70 12.56 -1.94 -1.67
C GLY A 70 11.76 -2.87 -2.56
N SER A 71 11.32 -2.34 -3.70
CA SER A 71 10.48 -2.99 -4.71
C SER A 71 10.88 -2.57 -6.13
N PRO A 72 10.72 -3.44 -7.14
CA PRO A 72 10.72 -3.01 -8.53
C PRO A 72 9.51 -2.12 -8.88
N ASN A 73 8.46 -2.16 -8.07
CA ASN A 73 7.23 -1.40 -8.27
C ASN A 73 7.31 -0.04 -7.56
N ARG A 74 6.80 1.01 -8.22
CA ARG A 74 6.73 2.37 -7.65
C ARG A 74 6.00 2.37 -6.31
N ARG A 75 6.38 3.30 -5.42
CA ARG A 75 5.79 3.44 -4.07
C ARG A 75 5.93 2.18 -3.22
N LEU A 76 7.02 1.44 -3.41
CA LEU A 76 7.33 0.25 -2.62
C LEU A 76 6.26 -0.85 -2.73
N LEU A 77 5.44 -0.90 -3.78
CA LEU A 77 4.35 -1.87 -3.80
C LEU A 77 4.87 -3.31 -3.90
N THR A 78 4.26 -4.26 -3.19
CA THR A 78 4.57 -5.70 -3.31
C THR A 78 4.34 -6.20 -4.73
N MET A 79 3.44 -5.54 -5.47
CA MET A 79 3.09 -5.86 -6.85
C MET A 79 2.53 -4.65 -7.60
N ALA A 80 2.66 -4.65 -8.92
CA ALA A 80 2.17 -3.58 -9.77
C ALA A 80 0.63 -3.50 -9.78
N GLN A 81 0.08 -2.31 -10.01
CA GLN A 81 -1.34 -2.16 -10.31
C GLN A 81 -1.64 -2.60 -11.75
N PRO A 82 -2.83 -3.15 -12.03
CA PRO A 82 -3.96 -3.36 -11.12
C PRO A 82 -3.85 -4.63 -10.25
N ALA A 83 -2.85 -5.48 -10.51
CA ALA A 83 -2.72 -6.80 -9.89
C ALA A 83 -2.85 -6.76 -8.36
N LEU A 84 -2.19 -5.80 -7.70
CA LEU A 84 -2.27 -5.63 -6.23
C LEU A 84 -3.71 -5.55 -5.71
N CYS A 85 -4.54 -4.75 -6.36
CA CYS A 85 -5.88 -4.45 -5.89
C CYS A 85 -6.81 -5.64 -6.11
N ILE A 86 -6.65 -6.34 -7.24
CA ILE A 86 -7.49 -7.49 -7.61
C ILE A 86 -7.16 -8.77 -6.83
N GLN A 87 -6.18 -8.75 -5.92
CA GLN A 87 -6.00 -9.83 -4.95
C GLN A 87 -7.17 -9.93 -3.98
N CYS A 88 -7.84 -8.80 -3.71
CA CYS A 88 -9.00 -8.74 -2.82
C CYS A 88 -10.25 -8.18 -3.53
N HIS A 89 -10.08 -7.24 -4.46
CA HIS A 89 -11.18 -6.64 -5.23
C HIS A 89 -11.39 -7.39 -6.55
N SER A 90 -12.15 -8.47 -6.50
CA SER A 90 -12.46 -9.30 -7.67
C SER A 90 -13.03 -8.44 -8.81
N VAL A 91 -12.50 -8.64 -10.02
CA VAL A 91 -12.95 -7.88 -11.20
C VAL A 91 -14.42 -8.16 -11.49
N ALA A 92 -14.88 -9.39 -11.26
CA ALA A 92 -16.27 -9.81 -11.46
C ALA A 92 -17.25 -9.03 -10.57
N ASP A 93 -16.83 -8.71 -9.34
CA ASP A 93 -17.64 -7.98 -8.36
C ASP A 93 -17.49 -6.46 -8.46
N THR A 94 -16.49 -5.98 -9.22
CA THR A 94 -16.28 -4.54 -9.39
C THR A 94 -17.28 -3.92 -10.34
N ARG A 95 -17.74 -2.71 -10.00
CA ARG A 95 -18.55 -1.86 -10.87
C ARG A 95 -17.82 -1.39 -12.15
N HIS A 96 -16.57 -1.83 -12.36
CA HIS A 96 -15.83 -1.60 -13.58
C HIS A 96 -16.09 -2.69 -14.65
N ALA A 97 -16.67 -3.83 -14.26
CA ALA A 97 -17.02 -4.93 -15.18
C ALA A 97 -18.45 -4.84 -15.73
N VAL A 98 -19.33 -4.03 -15.11
CA VAL A 98 -20.73 -3.84 -15.57
C VAL A 98 -20.75 -3.17 -16.94
N GLY A 99 -20.94 -3.99 -17.97
CA GLY A 99 -21.00 -3.59 -19.39
C GLY A 99 -19.91 -4.22 -20.26
N ALA A 100 -18.73 -4.51 -19.70
CA ALA A 100 -17.64 -5.14 -20.42
C ALA A 100 -17.69 -6.68 -20.31
N ALA A 101 -18.12 -7.20 -19.16
CA ALA A 101 -18.41 -8.62 -18.96
C ALA A 101 -19.52 -9.13 -19.88
N ALA A 102 -20.50 -8.27 -20.23
CA ALA A 102 -21.55 -8.59 -21.21
C ALA A 102 -21.03 -8.79 -22.65
N ARG A 103 -19.76 -8.44 -22.93
CA ARG A 103 -19.10 -8.56 -24.23
C ARG A 103 -17.84 -9.43 -24.21
N GLY A 104 -17.58 -10.16 -23.12
CA GLY A 104 -16.40 -11.02 -23.00
C GLY A 104 -15.06 -10.27 -23.02
N ALA A 105 -15.06 -8.95 -22.82
CA ALA A 105 -13.86 -8.13 -22.84
C ALA A 105 -13.69 -7.43 -21.50
N LEU A 106 -12.52 -7.56 -20.87
CA LEU A 106 -12.15 -6.71 -19.74
C LEU A 106 -12.09 -5.26 -20.26
N GLY A 107 -13.03 -4.42 -19.82
CA GLY A 107 -13.09 -3.02 -20.25
C GLY A 107 -11.78 -2.33 -19.90
N GLY A 108 -11.26 -1.49 -20.81
CA GLY A 108 -9.97 -0.82 -20.66
C GLY A 108 -9.81 0.05 -19.41
N ALA A 109 -10.85 0.22 -18.58
CA ALA A 109 -10.78 0.79 -17.25
C ALA A 109 -10.21 -0.18 -16.18
N VAL A 110 -10.46 -1.49 -16.31
CA VAL A 110 -9.95 -2.54 -15.39
C VAL A 110 -8.44 -2.72 -15.54
N LEU A 111 -7.90 -2.49 -16.74
CA LEU A 111 -6.46 -2.55 -17.01
C LEU A 111 -5.71 -1.26 -16.62
N ARG A 112 -6.38 -0.26 -16.04
CA ARG A 112 -5.76 1.01 -15.63
C ARG A 112 -5.23 0.97 -14.20
N ARG A 113 -4.41 1.97 -13.89
CA ARG A 113 -3.95 2.31 -12.53
C ARG A 113 -5.15 2.68 -11.65
N CYS A 114 -5.59 1.79 -10.77
CA CYS A 114 -6.75 1.96 -9.88
C CYS A 114 -6.69 3.29 -9.11
N VAL A 115 -5.50 3.67 -8.64
CA VAL A 115 -5.30 4.93 -7.86
C VAL A 115 -5.34 6.21 -8.70
N ALA A 116 -5.62 6.14 -10.00
CA ALA A 116 -5.93 7.32 -10.81
C ALA A 116 -7.29 7.92 -10.41
N CYS A 117 -8.26 7.05 -10.09
CA CYS A 117 -9.60 7.44 -9.65
C CYS A 117 -9.77 7.21 -8.14
N HIS A 118 -9.33 6.06 -7.62
CA HIS A 118 -9.38 5.74 -6.18
C HIS A 118 -8.21 6.39 -5.44
N LYS A 119 -8.31 7.69 -5.14
CA LYS A 119 -7.21 8.46 -4.54
C LYS A 119 -7.03 8.21 -3.04
N ALA A 120 -8.11 7.87 -2.34
CA ALA A 120 -8.14 7.71 -0.87
C ALA A 120 -8.01 6.24 -0.42
N ILE A 121 -7.10 5.48 -1.02
CA ILE A 121 -6.87 4.05 -0.69
C ILE A 121 -6.38 3.79 0.73
N HIS A 122 -5.85 4.79 1.43
CA HIS A 122 -5.48 4.67 2.83
C HIS A 122 -6.60 5.12 3.78
N GLY A 123 -7.80 5.40 3.25
CA GLY A 123 -8.90 6.01 3.98
C GLY A 123 -8.96 7.54 3.85
N GLY A 124 -10.10 8.11 4.23
CA GLY A 124 -10.40 9.54 4.12
C GLY A 124 -11.59 9.98 4.99
N GLN A 125 -11.85 11.28 5.00
CA GLN A 125 -13.03 11.87 5.64
C GLN A 125 -14.19 11.82 4.64
N MET A 126 -15.16 10.94 4.92
CA MET A 126 -16.47 10.80 4.28
C MET A 126 -16.52 11.08 2.76
N ASP A 127 -16.19 10.08 1.96
CA ASP A 127 -16.74 9.95 0.60
C ASP A 127 -17.59 8.66 0.55
N PRO A 128 -18.92 8.75 0.34
CA PRO A 128 -19.82 7.60 0.22
C PRO A 128 -19.44 6.62 -0.90
N HIS A 129 -18.68 7.06 -1.90
CA HIS A 129 -18.22 6.25 -3.03
C HIS A 129 -16.96 5.44 -2.72
N LEU A 130 -16.33 5.62 -1.56
CA LEU A 130 -15.22 4.77 -1.07
C LEU A 130 -15.72 3.57 -0.25
N ARG A 131 -17.04 3.33 -0.20
CA ARG A 131 -17.64 2.20 0.50
C ARG A 131 -17.62 0.88 -0.29
N TYR A 132 -17.12 0.88 -1.52
CA TYR A 132 -17.15 -0.28 -2.42
C TYR A 132 -16.08 -0.17 -3.52
#